data_AF-A0A527DCS2-F1
#
_entry.id   AF-A0A527DCS2-F1
#
_cell.length_a   1.000
_cell.length_b   1.000
_cell.length_c   1.000
_cell.angle_alpha   90.00
_cell.angle_beta   90.00
_cell.angle_gamma   90.00
#
_symmetry.space_group_name_H-M   'P 1'
#
loop_
_entity.id
_entity.type
_entity.pdbx_description
1 polymer ?
#
loop_
_entity_poly.entity_id
_entity_poly.type
_entity_poly.pdbx_seq_one_letter_code
_entity_poly.pdbx_strand_id
1 'polypeptide(L)'
;VELFTSQGCNSCPPADALFAELVAKEDIVALAYHVDYWDYLGWQDTLSRKENTERQYDYMRAFGSRSVYTPQAVINGRVHVNGASRGEVDGALARMAKSGEGMRVAINVSRTSDRVMIDAGDAGSGPSDAHVVIVYFDPPQTVKIGEGENTGRKMTYWNAVTGIQTAGMWHGKAQRYELPMSEIAKKGGCAVLLQSVGKDGMPGPILGAAFIHKP
;
A
#
# COMPACT_ATOMS: atom_id res chain seq x y z
N VAL A 1 5.78 -1.04 0.73
CA VAL A 1 5.58 -0.24 1.95
C VAL A 1 4.20 0.37 1.87
N GLU A 2 3.39 0.16 2.89
CA GLU A 2 2.04 0.73 2.99
C GLU A 2 2.03 1.65 4.20
N LEU A 3 1.95 2.96 3.97
CA LEU A 3 1.90 3.97 5.03
C LEU A 3 0.45 4.33 5.33
N PHE A 4 0.01 4.16 6.57
CA PHE A 4 -1.25 4.69 7.07
C PHE A 4 -0.99 6.05 7.73
N THR A 5 -1.62 7.10 7.20
CA THR A 5 -1.37 8.51 7.54
C THR A 5 -2.68 9.32 7.50
N SER A 6 -2.63 10.58 7.92
CA SER A 6 -3.74 11.53 7.76
C SER A 6 -3.23 12.97 7.81
N GLN A 7 -3.87 13.87 7.04
CA GLN A 7 -3.67 15.31 7.12
C GLN A 7 -4.04 15.88 8.50
N GLY A 8 -5.00 15.26 9.18
CA GLY A 8 -5.45 15.65 10.53
C GLY A 8 -4.53 15.16 11.66
N CYS A 9 -3.56 14.28 11.35
CA CYS A 9 -2.63 13.71 12.32
C CYS A 9 -1.37 14.58 12.45
N ASN A 10 -1.17 15.23 13.59
CA ASN A 10 0.01 16.11 13.81
C ASN A 10 1.36 15.35 13.85
N SER A 11 1.36 14.07 14.21
CA SER A 11 2.57 13.23 14.24
C SER A 11 2.94 12.62 12.88
N CYS A 12 2.09 12.77 11.87
CA CYS A 12 2.26 12.17 10.55
C CYS A 12 3.24 12.88 9.58
N PRO A 13 3.43 14.22 9.60
CA PRO A 13 4.30 14.89 8.64
C PRO A 13 5.74 14.34 8.50
N PRO A 14 6.43 13.90 9.58
CA PRO A 14 7.73 13.24 9.44
C PRO A 14 7.67 11.92 8.68
N ALA A 15 6.59 11.15 8.84
CA ALA A 15 6.37 9.90 8.10
C ALA A 15 6.07 10.17 6.62
N ASP A 16 5.26 11.19 6.32
CA ASP A 16 4.96 11.58 4.94
C ASP A 16 6.22 12.05 4.20
N ALA A 17 7.12 12.76 4.89
CA ALA A 17 8.41 13.17 4.35
C ALA A 17 9.32 11.96 4.05
N LEU A 18 9.43 11.01 4.99
CA LEU A 18 10.16 9.75 4.76
C LEU A 18 9.55 8.95 3.61
N PHE A 19 8.23 8.91 3.53
CA PHE A 19 7.52 8.18 2.49
C PHE A 19 7.78 8.75 1.09
N ALA A 20 7.89 10.07 0.95
CA ALA A 20 8.27 10.69 -0.33
C ALA A 20 9.63 10.18 -0.84
N GLU A 21 10.59 9.95 0.06
CA GLU A 21 11.88 9.35 -0.32
C GLU A 21 11.74 7.88 -0.73
N LEU A 22 10.83 7.13 -0.10
CA LEU A 22 10.56 5.74 -0.48
C LEU A 22 9.87 5.64 -1.84
N VAL A 23 9.00 6.59 -2.18
CA VAL A 23 8.35 6.66 -3.50
C VAL A 23 9.37 6.87 -4.63
N ALA A 24 10.45 7.61 -4.36
CA ALA A 24 11.53 7.84 -5.31
C ALA A 24 12.41 6.59 -5.57
N LYS A 25 12.32 5.55 -4.73
CA LYS A 25 13.08 4.31 -4.89
C LYS A 25 12.39 3.39 -5.90
N GLU A 26 13.11 2.94 -6.91
CA GLU A 26 12.55 2.09 -7.98
C GLU A 26 12.22 0.67 -7.52
N ASP A 27 12.91 0.18 -6.50
CA ASP A 27 12.78 -1.16 -5.92
C ASP A 27 11.70 -1.25 -4.84
N ILE A 28 10.96 -0.17 -4.56
CA ILE A 28 9.91 -0.12 -3.56
C ILE A 28 8.57 0.28 -4.18
N VAL A 29 7.56 -0.58 -4.00
CA VAL A 29 6.15 -0.18 -4.16
C VAL A 29 5.71 0.51 -2.86
N ALA A 30 5.58 1.83 -2.89
CA ALA A 30 5.15 2.67 -1.77
C ALA A 30 3.73 3.18 -2.02
N LEU A 31 2.80 2.92 -1.09
CA LEU A 31 1.38 3.29 -1.16
C LEU A 31 0.94 4.00 0.13
N ALA A 32 0.25 5.13 0.03
CA ALA A 32 -0.21 5.91 1.18
C ALA A 32 -1.72 5.78 1.37
N TYR A 33 -2.12 5.19 2.49
CA TYR A 33 -3.50 4.95 2.89
C TYR A 33 -3.92 6.04 3.89
N HIS A 34 -4.60 7.05 3.38
CA HIS A 34 -5.16 8.11 4.22
C HIS A 34 -6.39 7.58 4.96
N VAL A 35 -6.32 7.57 6.29
CA VAL A 35 -7.39 7.07 7.17
C VAL A 35 -8.34 8.19 7.56
N ASP A 36 -9.60 7.85 7.78
CA ASP A 36 -10.71 8.80 8.02
C ASP A 36 -10.99 9.08 9.51
N TYR A 37 -10.44 8.29 10.44
CA TYR A 37 -10.73 8.46 11.87
C TYR A 37 -10.07 9.70 12.49
N TRP A 38 -9.37 10.55 11.75
CA TRP A 38 -8.91 11.87 12.22
C TRP A 38 -9.85 13.01 11.81
N ASP A 39 -10.79 12.76 10.89
CA ASP A 39 -11.57 13.80 10.23
C ASP A 39 -12.53 14.54 11.19
N TYR A 40 -12.80 13.95 12.36
CA TYR A 40 -13.64 14.55 13.40
C TYR A 40 -12.96 15.68 14.18
N LEU A 41 -11.63 15.87 14.05
CA LEU A 41 -10.86 16.89 14.79
C LEU A 41 -10.82 18.27 14.11
N GLY A 42 -11.80 18.55 13.24
CA GLY A 42 -11.99 19.87 12.63
C GLY A 42 -11.32 20.06 11.28
N TRP A 43 -10.52 19.11 10.80
CA TRP A 43 -10.09 19.07 9.39
C TRP A 43 -10.36 17.70 8.82
N GLN A 44 -11.21 17.66 7.79
CA GLN A 44 -11.46 16.45 7.02
C GLN A 44 -10.35 16.28 5.97
N ASP A 45 -9.59 15.19 6.08
CA ASP A 45 -8.55 14.86 5.11
C ASP A 45 -9.17 14.62 3.73
N THR A 46 -8.78 15.41 2.75
CA THR A 46 -9.33 15.34 1.39
C THR A 46 -8.99 14.02 0.65
N LEU A 47 -8.03 13.27 1.17
CA LEU A 47 -7.53 12.02 0.62
C LEU A 47 -8.01 10.80 1.40
N SER A 48 -8.67 10.98 2.56
CA SER A 48 -9.14 9.89 3.39
C SER A 48 -10.20 9.06 2.69
N ARG A 49 -10.22 7.76 2.98
CA ARG A 49 -11.23 6.81 2.52
C ARG A 49 -11.51 5.81 3.63
N LYS A 50 -12.77 5.43 3.82
CA LYS A 50 -13.17 4.43 4.81
C LYS A 50 -12.51 3.08 4.54
N GLU A 51 -12.34 2.73 3.27
CA GLU A 51 -11.70 1.51 2.81
C GLU A 51 -10.21 1.46 3.19
N ASN A 52 -9.54 2.62 3.28
CA ASN A 52 -8.15 2.70 3.75
C ASN A 52 -8.08 2.41 5.26
N THR A 53 -9.01 2.97 6.04
CA THR A 53 -9.16 2.67 7.47
C THR A 53 -9.48 1.19 7.70
N GLU A 54 -10.39 0.62 6.91
CA GLU A 54 -10.74 -0.81 6.97
C GLU A 54 -9.52 -1.70 6.70
N ARG A 55 -8.71 -1.39 5.68
CA ARG A 55 -7.45 -2.11 5.43
C ARG A 55 -6.51 -2.07 6.63
N GLN A 56 -6.44 -0.95 7.36
CA GLN A 56 -5.64 -0.85 8.56
C GLN A 56 -6.17 -1.75 9.69
N TYR A 57 -7.49 -1.78 9.87
CA TYR A 57 -8.13 -2.66 10.84
C TYR A 57 -7.94 -4.14 10.48
N ASP A 58 -7.92 -4.48 9.20
CA ASP A 58 -7.61 -5.83 8.74
C ASP A 58 -6.19 -6.23 9.13
N TYR A 59 -5.20 -5.34 8.95
CA TYR A 59 -3.84 -5.55 9.43
C TYR A 59 -3.75 -5.62 10.96
N MET A 60 -4.50 -4.78 11.69
CA MET A 60 -4.57 -4.85 13.15
C MET A 60 -4.99 -6.24 13.62
N ARG A 61 -6.03 -6.83 12.99
CA ARG A 61 -6.49 -8.18 13.30
C ARG A 61 -5.46 -9.23 12.91
N ALA A 62 -4.86 -9.12 11.72
CA ALA A 62 -3.82 -10.04 11.25
C ALA A 62 -2.60 -10.07 12.18
N PHE A 63 -2.21 -8.93 12.74
CA PHE A 63 -1.08 -8.81 13.67
C PHE A 63 -1.46 -9.10 15.14
N GLY A 64 -2.72 -9.44 15.43
CA GLY A 64 -3.19 -9.66 16.81
C GLY A 64 -3.11 -8.41 17.70
N SER A 65 -3.08 -7.23 17.08
CA SER A 65 -3.04 -5.94 17.77
C SER A 65 -4.43 -5.54 18.27
N ARG A 66 -4.48 -4.70 19.30
CA ARG A 66 -5.74 -4.26 19.92
C ARG A 66 -6.24 -2.91 19.40
N SER A 67 -5.40 -2.16 18.69
CA SER A 67 -5.71 -0.82 18.19
C SER A 67 -4.90 -0.50 16.94
N VAL A 68 -5.42 0.42 16.15
CA VAL A 68 -4.70 1.10 15.06
C VAL A 68 -4.05 2.39 15.57
N TYR A 69 -3.07 2.90 14.83
CA TYR A 69 -2.40 4.17 15.12
C TYR A 69 -1.84 4.79 13.84
N THR A 70 -1.54 6.08 13.86
CA THR A 70 -0.82 6.78 12.78
C THR A 70 0.32 7.64 13.35
N PRO A 71 1.42 7.79 12.61
CA PRO A 71 1.72 7.12 11.34
C PRO A 71 2.15 5.66 11.55
N GLN A 72 1.52 4.73 10.85
CA GLN A 72 1.89 3.30 10.86
C GLN A 72 2.41 2.90 9.48
N ALA A 73 3.60 2.32 9.42
CA ALA A 73 4.10 1.72 8.19
C ALA A 73 4.01 0.20 8.27
N VAL A 74 3.30 -0.43 7.34
CA VAL A 74 3.27 -1.88 7.14
C VAL A 74 4.25 -2.26 6.05
N ILE A 75 5.18 -3.18 6.39
CA ILE A 75 6.25 -3.61 5.49
C ILE A 75 5.92 -5.04 5.01
N ASN A 76 5.71 -5.17 3.70
CA ASN A 76 5.36 -6.41 3.00
C ASN A 76 4.20 -7.21 3.62
N GLY A 77 3.25 -6.56 4.29
CA GLY A 77 2.18 -7.24 5.02
C GLY A 77 2.65 -8.18 6.14
N ARG A 78 3.91 -8.05 6.61
CA ARG A 78 4.53 -8.96 7.59
C ARG A 78 4.73 -8.34 8.96
N VAL A 79 5.11 -7.07 8.99
CA VAL A 79 5.39 -6.32 10.23
C VAL A 79 4.85 -4.91 10.09
N HIS A 80 4.55 -4.28 11.22
CA HIS A 80 4.27 -2.86 11.30
C HIS A 80 5.28 -2.15 12.21
N VAL A 81 5.60 -0.91 11.88
CA VAL A 81 6.54 -0.05 12.62
C VAL A 81 5.99 1.37 12.72
N ASN A 82 6.62 2.23 13.52
CA ASN A 82 6.30 3.66 13.48
C ASN A 82 6.75 4.25 12.13
N GLY A 83 5.81 4.77 11.35
CA GLY A 83 6.09 5.30 10.01
C GLY A 83 7.00 6.53 10.00
N ALA A 84 7.11 7.25 11.13
CA ALA A 84 8.02 8.38 11.29
C ALA A 84 9.45 7.94 11.68
N SER A 85 9.65 6.68 12.07
CA SER A 85 10.94 6.17 12.52
C SER A 85 11.74 5.59 11.35
N ARG A 86 12.63 6.40 10.76
CA ARG A 86 13.51 5.97 9.67
C ARG A 86 14.29 4.70 10.01
N GLY A 87 14.85 4.64 11.23
CA GLY A 87 15.61 3.48 11.67
C GLY A 87 14.79 2.18 11.70
N GLU A 88 13.54 2.25 12.14
CA GLU A 88 12.64 1.08 12.11
C GLU A 88 12.24 0.69 10.69
N VAL A 89 11.90 1.67 9.84
CA VAL A 89 11.49 1.42 8.46
C VAL A 89 12.63 0.83 7.63
N ASP A 90 13.80 1.48 7.62
CA ASP A 90 14.97 1.01 6.88
C ASP A 90 15.49 -0.32 7.46
N GLY A 91 15.46 -0.47 8.79
CA GLY A 91 15.81 -1.73 9.45
C GLY A 91 14.90 -2.89 9.06
N ALA A 92 13.58 -2.66 9.01
CA ALA A 92 12.62 -3.68 8.57
C ALA A 92 12.81 -4.07 7.10
N LEU A 93 13.02 -3.10 6.21
CA LEU A 93 13.31 -3.33 4.79
C LEU A 93 14.61 -4.14 4.61
N ALA A 94 15.69 -3.72 5.26
CA ALA A 94 16.99 -4.38 5.18
C ALA A 94 16.95 -5.81 5.74
N ARG A 95 16.20 -6.05 6.82
CA ARG A 95 16.00 -7.38 7.38
C ARG A 95 15.31 -8.30 6.38
N MET A 96 14.23 -7.85 5.74
CA MET A 96 13.46 -8.67 4.78
C MET A 96 14.25 -8.98 3.51
N ALA A 97 15.07 -8.04 3.04
CA ALA A 97 15.97 -8.27 1.92
C ALA A 97 16.98 -9.40 2.19
N LYS A 98 17.39 -9.58 3.46
CA LYS A 98 18.36 -10.60 3.89
C LYS A 98 17.73 -11.93 4.30
N SER A 99 16.53 -11.92 4.87
CA SER A 99 15.88 -13.12 5.43
C SER A 99 15.13 -13.96 4.40
N GLY A 100 15.15 -13.57 3.13
CA GLY A 100 14.32 -14.19 2.09
C GLY A 100 12.83 -13.98 2.35
N GLU A 101 12.43 -13.02 3.18
CA GLU A 101 11.03 -12.62 3.45
C GLU A 101 10.57 -11.45 2.56
N GLY A 102 11.39 -11.05 1.59
CA GLY A 102 11.03 -10.09 0.55
C GLY A 102 10.01 -10.64 -0.46
N MET A 103 10.05 -10.08 -1.67
CA MET A 103 9.22 -10.51 -2.80
C MET A 103 9.74 -11.85 -3.33
N ARG A 104 9.05 -12.95 -3.01
CA ARG A 104 9.40 -14.33 -3.39
C ARG A 104 8.83 -14.76 -4.73
N VAL A 105 7.74 -14.12 -5.17
CA VAL A 105 7.06 -14.44 -6.43
C VAL A 105 7.28 -13.27 -7.37
N ALA A 106 7.87 -13.55 -8.53
CA ALA A 106 8.04 -12.55 -9.57
C ALA A 106 6.65 -12.13 -10.10
N ILE A 107 6.44 -10.82 -10.18
CA ILE A 107 5.27 -10.21 -10.81
C ILE A 107 5.77 -9.42 -12.01
N ASN A 108 5.41 -9.87 -13.22
CA ASN A 108 5.71 -9.14 -14.44
C ASN A 108 4.43 -8.47 -14.94
N VAL A 109 4.52 -7.18 -15.27
CA VAL A 109 3.40 -6.43 -15.83
C VAL A 109 3.75 -6.05 -17.26
N SER A 110 2.87 -6.40 -18.19
CA SER A 110 2.96 -5.96 -19.58
C SER A 110 1.65 -5.32 -20.03
N ARG A 111 1.73 -4.46 -21.05
CA ARG A 111 0.64 -3.56 -21.44
C ARG A 111 0.52 -3.49 -22.94
N THR A 112 -0.72 -3.36 -23.39
CA THR A 112 -1.05 -2.97 -24.76
C THR A 112 -2.07 -1.83 -24.72
N SER A 113 -2.60 -1.42 -25.86
CA SER A 113 -3.59 -0.33 -25.92
C SER A 113 -4.92 -0.67 -25.23
N ASP A 114 -5.31 -1.95 -25.16
CA ASP A 114 -6.62 -2.36 -24.65
C ASP A 114 -6.58 -3.14 -23.33
N ARG A 115 -5.44 -3.78 -22.99
CA ARG A 115 -5.32 -4.60 -21.79
C ARG A 115 -3.99 -4.44 -21.04
N VAL A 116 -4.06 -4.69 -19.73
CA VAL A 116 -2.93 -4.98 -18.85
C VAL A 116 -2.87 -6.49 -18.62
N MET A 117 -1.68 -7.06 -18.73
CA MET A 117 -1.39 -8.44 -18.35
C MET A 117 -0.50 -8.45 -17.10
N ILE A 118 -0.91 -9.21 -16.10
CA ILE A 118 -0.18 -9.44 -14.85
C ILE A 118 0.19 -10.91 -14.83
N ASP A 119 1.49 -11.21 -14.90
CA ASP A 119 2.03 -12.56 -14.84
C ASP A 119 2.63 -12.79 -13.44
N ALA A 120 1.96 -13.63 -12.64
CA ALA A 120 2.49 -14.13 -11.37
C ALA A 120 3.27 -15.43 -11.61
N GLY A 121 4.50 -15.52 -11.09
CA GLY A 121 5.36 -16.69 -11.23
C GLY A 121 4.91 -17.93 -10.44
N ASP A 122 5.66 -19.02 -10.55
CA ASP A 122 5.47 -20.24 -9.72
C ASP A 122 6.18 -20.07 -8.37
N ALA A 123 5.51 -20.45 -7.28
CA ALA A 123 6.04 -20.37 -5.92
C ALA A 123 7.09 -21.45 -5.59
N GLY A 124 7.22 -22.47 -6.44
CA GLY A 124 7.89 -23.72 -6.11
C GLY A 124 7.20 -24.41 -4.94
N SER A 125 7.95 -24.62 -3.86
CA SER A 125 7.43 -25.13 -2.57
C SER A 125 6.94 -24.02 -1.63
N GLY A 126 6.75 -22.80 -2.15
CA GLY A 126 6.29 -21.63 -1.39
C GLY A 126 4.78 -21.63 -1.10
N PRO A 127 4.24 -20.50 -0.63
CA PRO A 127 2.80 -20.35 -0.37
C PRO A 127 1.96 -20.67 -1.59
N SER A 128 0.83 -21.35 -1.38
CA SER A 128 -0.05 -21.81 -2.44
C SER A 128 -1.33 -21.00 -2.57
N ASP A 129 -1.65 -20.06 -1.68
CA ASP A 129 -2.90 -19.30 -1.76
C ASP A 129 -2.64 -17.81 -1.49
N ALA A 130 -2.94 -16.99 -2.49
CA ALA A 130 -2.85 -15.54 -2.43
C ALA A 130 -3.90 -14.88 -3.31
N HIS A 131 -4.25 -13.64 -2.99
CA HIS A 131 -5.06 -12.77 -3.83
C HIS A 131 -4.16 -11.89 -4.69
N VAL A 132 -4.54 -11.72 -5.95
CA VAL A 132 -4.03 -10.64 -6.79
C VAL A 132 -4.85 -9.40 -6.48
N VAL A 133 -4.25 -8.48 -5.74
CA VAL A 133 -4.88 -7.23 -5.30
C VAL A 133 -4.34 -6.08 -6.12
N ILE A 134 -5.25 -5.31 -6.71
CA ILE A 134 -4.96 -4.09 -7.46
C ILE A 134 -5.24 -2.91 -6.54
N VAL A 135 -4.25 -2.02 -6.42
CA VAL A 135 -4.36 -0.79 -5.62
C VAL A 135 -4.26 0.39 -6.57
N TYR A 136 -5.27 1.26 -6.55
CA TYR A 136 -5.34 2.49 -7.31
C TYR A 136 -4.93 3.66 -6.42
N PHE A 137 -4.24 4.64 -6.98
CA PHE A 137 -3.76 5.80 -6.23
C PHE A 137 -3.62 7.03 -7.10
N ASP A 138 -3.79 8.21 -6.50
CA ASP A 138 -3.64 9.47 -7.22
C ASP A 138 -2.17 9.85 -7.47
N PRO A 139 -1.87 10.62 -8.54
CA PRO A 139 -0.58 11.31 -8.67
C PRO A 139 -0.31 12.24 -7.48
N PRO A 140 0.91 12.77 -7.33
CA PRO A 140 1.25 13.64 -6.21
C PRO A 140 0.29 14.83 -6.10
N GLN A 141 -0.31 15.02 -4.92
CA GLN A 141 -1.26 16.11 -4.67
C GLN A 141 -0.75 17.04 -3.58
N THR A 142 -0.69 18.33 -3.89
CA THR A 142 -0.37 19.36 -2.89
C THR A 142 -1.63 19.91 -2.25
N VAL A 143 -1.76 19.71 -0.94
CA VAL A 143 -2.91 20.15 -0.15
C VAL A 143 -2.49 21.29 0.78
N LYS A 144 -3.32 22.34 0.82
CA LYS A 144 -3.23 23.40 1.82
C LYS A 144 -4.20 23.06 2.95
N ILE A 145 -3.65 22.79 4.13
CA ILE A 145 -4.45 22.39 5.30
C ILE A 145 -5.04 23.65 5.93
N GLY A 146 -6.37 23.70 5.98
CA GLY A 146 -7.11 24.90 6.38
C GLY A 146 -7.43 24.96 7.88
N GLU A 147 -7.59 23.81 8.53
CA GLU A 147 -8.03 23.69 9.92
C GLU A 147 -7.29 22.53 10.64
N GLY A 148 -7.56 22.33 11.94
CA GLY A 148 -6.94 21.28 12.75
C GLY A 148 -5.48 21.56 13.12
N GLU A 149 -4.80 20.56 13.67
CA GLU A 149 -3.45 20.72 14.25
C GLU A 149 -2.38 21.10 13.22
N ASN A 150 -2.60 20.78 11.94
CA ASN A 150 -1.69 21.08 10.84
C ASN A 150 -2.07 22.35 10.05
N THR A 151 -2.95 23.20 10.59
CA THR A 151 -3.43 24.44 9.95
C THR A 151 -2.29 25.29 9.37
N GLY A 152 -2.49 25.80 8.16
CA GLY A 152 -1.57 26.71 7.47
C GLY A 152 -0.42 26.01 6.76
N ARG A 153 -0.21 24.71 6.97
CA ARG A 153 0.78 23.92 6.24
C ARG A 153 0.33 23.66 4.80
N LYS A 154 1.30 23.60 3.90
CA LYS A 154 1.13 23.15 2.53
C LYS A 154 2.02 21.93 2.33
N MET A 155 1.41 20.78 2.08
CA MET A 155 2.10 19.48 2.03
C MET A 155 1.77 18.76 0.74
N THR A 156 2.74 18.01 0.20
CA THR A 156 2.54 17.18 -0.99
C THR A 156 2.48 15.72 -0.56
N TYR A 157 1.36 15.08 -0.84
CA TYR A 157 1.12 13.67 -0.57
C TYR A 157 1.34 12.88 -1.86
N TRP A 158 1.91 11.68 -1.71
CA TRP A 158 2.33 10.82 -2.82
C TRP A 158 1.57 9.51 -2.77
N ASN A 159 1.20 8.97 -3.94
CA ASN A 159 0.54 7.67 -4.09
C ASN A 159 -0.63 7.46 -3.10
N ALA A 160 -1.46 8.48 -2.94
CA ALA A 160 -2.63 8.44 -2.06
C ALA A 160 -3.65 7.44 -2.61
N VAL A 161 -3.91 6.37 -1.88
CA VAL A 161 -4.72 5.24 -2.33
C VAL A 161 -6.20 5.65 -2.41
N THR A 162 -6.79 5.42 -3.58
CA THR A 162 -8.17 5.77 -3.92
C THR A 162 -9.08 4.55 -4.04
N GLY A 163 -8.53 3.35 -4.15
CA GLY A 163 -9.32 2.13 -4.19
C GLY A 163 -8.49 0.85 -4.20
N ILE A 164 -9.10 -0.23 -3.74
CA ILE A 164 -8.51 -1.57 -3.66
C ILE A 164 -9.48 -2.55 -4.31
N GLN A 165 -8.98 -3.45 -5.15
CA GLN A 165 -9.79 -4.44 -5.85
C GLN A 165 -9.06 -5.77 -5.92
N THR A 166 -9.74 -6.87 -5.59
CA THR A 166 -9.23 -8.22 -5.85
C THR A 166 -9.52 -8.59 -7.31
N ALA A 167 -8.47 -8.83 -8.10
CA ALA A 167 -8.57 -9.24 -9.50
C ALA A 167 -8.69 -10.76 -9.67
N GLY A 168 -8.26 -11.54 -8.68
CA GLY A 168 -8.40 -13.00 -8.70
C GLY A 168 -7.60 -13.71 -7.62
N MET A 169 -7.74 -15.03 -7.56
CA MET A 169 -6.95 -15.91 -6.71
C MET A 169 -5.77 -16.50 -7.48
N TRP A 170 -4.65 -16.70 -6.80
CA TRP A 170 -3.45 -17.36 -7.28
C TRP A 170 -3.14 -18.58 -6.42
N HIS A 171 -2.94 -19.73 -7.07
CA HIS A 171 -2.82 -21.02 -6.40
C HIS A 171 -1.39 -21.60 -6.40
N GLY A 172 -0.38 -20.74 -6.26
CA GLY A 172 1.02 -21.16 -6.19
C GLY A 172 1.69 -21.47 -7.54
N LYS A 173 0.91 -21.54 -8.63
CA LYS A 173 1.39 -21.84 -9.98
C LYS A 173 1.39 -20.62 -10.88
N ALA A 174 2.28 -20.61 -11.86
CA ALA A 174 2.38 -19.51 -12.81
C ALA A 174 1.01 -19.24 -13.44
N GLN A 175 0.53 -18.00 -13.34
CA GLN A 175 -0.81 -17.62 -13.78
C GLN A 175 -0.83 -16.19 -14.29
N ARG A 176 -1.58 -15.98 -15.37
CA ARG A 176 -1.83 -14.68 -15.99
C ARG A 176 -3.21 -14.15 -15.61
N TYR A 177 -3.26 -12.86 -15.33
CA TYR A 177 -4.50 -12.10 -15.13
C TYR A 177 -4.56 -10.97 -16.15
N GLU A 178 -5.72 -10.82 -16.78
CA GLU A 178 -5.97 -9.77 -17.77
C GLU A 178 -6.99 -8.78 -17.22
N LEU A 179 -6.65 -7.50 -17.28
CA LEU A 179 -7.53 -6.40 -16.88
C LEU A 179 -7.68 -5.41 -18.05
N PRO A 180 -8.88 -4.89 -18.30
CA PRO A 180 -9.08 -3.90 -19.36
C PRO A 180 -8.39 -2.58 -19.00
N MET A 181 -7.67 -1.98 -19.95
CA MET A 181 -7.00 -0.69 -19.76
C MET A 181 -7.96 0.42 -19.34
N SER A 182 -9.24 0.32 -19.74
CA SER A 182 -10.29 1.28 -19.36
C SER A 182 -10.55 1.37 -17.86
N GLU A 183 -10.29 0.30 -17.10
CA GLU A 183 -10.43 0.29 -15.64
C GLU A 183 -9.17 0.84 -14.96
N ILE A 184 -8.00 0.64 -15.57
CA ILE A 184 -6.70 1.07 -15.03
C ILE A 184 -6.45 2.57 -15.30
N ALA A 185 -6.68 3.03 -16.52
CA ALA A 185 -6.31 4.39 -16.96
C ALA A 185 -7.15 5.51 -16.32
N LYS A 186 -8.34 5.20 -15.78
CA LYS A 186 -9.24 6.20 -15.18
C LYS A 186 -8.85 6.62 -13.76
N LYS A 187 -7.95 5.89 -13.10
CA LYS A 187 -7.75 5.97 -11.65
C LYS A 187 -6.34 6.43 -11.22
N GLY A 188 -5.65 7.15 -12.12
CA GLY A 188 -4.29 7.63 -11.87
C GLY A 188 -3.27 6.49 -11.89
N GLY A 189 -2.51 6.35 -10.82
CA GLY A 189 -1.54 5.30 -10.60
C GLY A 189 -2.17 3.97 -10.20
N CYS A 190 -1.43 2.88 -10.44
CA CYS A 190 -1.91 1.54 -10.17
C CYS A 190 -0.75 0.60 -9.81
N ALA A 191 -0.90 -0.18 -8.76
CA ALA A 191 0.03 -1.22 -8.34
C ALA A 191 -0.70 -2.55 -8.17
N VAL A 192 0.04 -3.65 -8.30
CA VAL A 192 -0.42 -4.99 -7.98
C VAL A 192 0.34 -5.52 -6.79
N LEU A 193 -0.38 -6.14 -5.86
CA LEU A 193 0.13 -6.89 -4.72
C LEU A 193 -0.38 -8.33 -4.85
N LEU A 194 0.53 -9.30 -4.90
CA LEU A 194 0.20 -10.70 -4.69
C LEU A 194 0.27 -10.97 -3.19
N GLN A 195 -0.87 -10.97 -2.53
CA GLN A 195 -0.96 -10.98 -1.07
C GLN A 195 -1.55 -12.29 -0.57
N SER A 196 -0.80 -13.03 0.25
CA SER A 196 -1.34 -14.17 0.99
C SER A 196 -2.50 -13.74 1.86
N VAL A 197 -3.44 -14.66 2.07
CA VAL A 197 -4.63 -14.43 2.90
C VAL A 197 -4.62 -15.42 4.05
N GLY A 198 -4.83 -14.92 5.26
CA GLY A 198 -5.00 -15.75 6.44
C GLY A 198 -6.25 -16.63 6.32
N LYS A 199 -6.33 -17.67 7.16
CA LYS A 199 -7.52 -18.56 7.21
C LYS A 199 -8.82 -17.83 7.58
N ASP A 200 -8.69 -16.65 8.16
CA ASP A 200 -9.74 -15.73 8.59
C ASP A 200 -10.06 -14.64 7.54
N GLY A 201 -9.46 -14.72 6.34
CA GLY A 201 -9.64 -13.72 5.28
C GLY A 201 -8.79 -12.45 5.49
N MET A 202 -7.96 -12.39 6.52
CA MET A 202 -7.14 -11.22 6.81
C MET A 202 -5.91 -11.11 5.90
N PRO A 203 -5.42 -9.89 5.62
CA PRO A 203 -4.23 -9.68 4.81
C PRO A 203 -3.01 -10.28 5.50
N GLY A 204 -2.36 -11.21 4.81
CA GLY A 204 -1.10 -11.79 5.22
C GLY A 204 0.08 -11.19 4.46
N PRO A 205 1.21 -11.92 4.39
CA PRO A 205 2.40 -11.46 3.70
C PRO A 205 2.17 -11.17 2.21
N ILE A 206 2.75 -10.07 1.72
CA ILE A 206 2.87 -9.77 0.30
C ILE A 206 4.04 -10.58 -0.26
N LEU A 207 3.76 -11.41 -1.26
CA LEU A 207 4.69 -12.35 -1.87
C LEU A 207 5.34 -11.78 -3.13
N GLY A 208 4.67 -10.85 -3.80
CA GLY A 208 5.14 -10.18 -5.00
C GLY A 208 4.42 -8.85 -5.15
N ALA A 209 5.09 -7.86 -5.74
CA ALA A 209 4.49 -6.56 -5.98
C ALA A 209 5.14 -5.91 -7.20
N ALA A 210 4.35 -5.13 -7.95
CA ALA A 210 4.85 -4.32 -9.05
C ALA A 210 3.97 -3.09 -9.25
N PHE A 211 4.55 -2.01 -9.78
CA PHE A 211 3.73 -0.95 -10.36
C PHE A 211 3.16 -1.44 -11.69
N ILE A 212 1.86 -1.24 -11.87
CA ILE A 212 1.22 -1.35 -13.17
C ILE A 212 1.41 -0.01 -13.89
N HIS A 213 0.95 1.10 -13.27
CA HIS A 213 1.13 2.46 -13.74
C HIS A 213 1.76 3.31 -12.65
N LYS A 214 2.83 4.04 -12.98
CA LYS A 214 3.18 5.26 -12.24
C LYS A 214 2.58 6.45 -13.01
N PRO A 215 1.75 7.29 -12.38
CA PRO A 215 1.18 8.47 -13.00
C PRO A 215 2.18 9.63 -13.06
#